data_AF-A0A8I0KY81-F1
#
_entry.id   AF-A0A8I0KY81-F1
#
_cell.length_a   1.000
_cell.length_b   1.000
_cell.length_c   1.000
_cell.angle_alpha   90.00
_cell.angle_beta   90.00
_cell.angle_gamma   90.00
#
_symmetry.space_group_name_H-M   'P 1'
#
loop_
_entity.id
_entity.type
_entity.pdbx_description
1 polymer ?
#
loop_
_entity_poly.entity_id
_entity_poly.type
_entity_poly.pdbx_seq_one_letter_code
_entity_poly.pdbx_strand_id
1 'polypeptide(L)'
;MIDLNDIAVAKTRHDLAAVKERLACTAADWLPGLFPEARLARDRRSLRCADLSGRPPRKEGSCTIHLDGPYAGWGFDYATGERAGPIDLIAQATGLCDGALFDEAARLAGIDHPAPRSAPTSSMRARPDHSAEIARLVAGAVPLAGTLGETYLHARGLSDPGSPDLLFHPDLPYFDSCRGWPGLIAILRLPDGERAPGIHRTFLLDDGSAKAPPGKKMLGSVKDAVVQLFPMSEDGHIGIAEGIETALAAHALFGTSVWAALSADGLARFQWPEGVRRVTIYADAGDAGRQAAATLSDRLNRADIPNEIVGPLHGDDFNDDLLRGTRAEDYAPEADATAEPQAGDPVEPETATPVVASADDPATLIAAAEALTKARGSLTPSGRYVCPVLELGLLGAMLRTAIAGGQKARFSATGMLKPEVLRPMLGTLVEMAEDGGLAPVIDRVYPLDDLPEAHRHVETGHKRGNVVVVA
;
A
#
# COMPACT_ATOMS: atom_id res chain seq x y z
N MET A 1 17.76 -23.59 39.27
CA MET A 1 16.35 -23.95 39.47
C MET A 1 15.57 -22.83 38.83
N ILE A 2 15.08 -23.04 37.61
CA ILE A 2 14.24 -22.05 36.92
C ILE A 2 12.90 -22.09 37.63
N ASP A 3 12.51 -20.96 38.21
CA ASP A 3 11.22 -20.79 38.87
C ASP A 3 10.13 -20.86 37.78
N LEU A 4 9.33 -21.92 37.82
CA LEU A 4 8.26 -22.21 36.86
C LEU A 4 6.95 -21.47 37.21
N ASN A 5 6.95 -20.59 38.22
CA ASN A 5 5.74 -19.87 38.63
C ASN A 5 5.48 -18.56 37.84
N ASP A 6 6.43 -18.10 37.02
CA ASP A 6 6.24 -16.95 36.11
C ASP A 6 5.86 -17.38 34.67
N ILE A 7 5.23 -18.55 34.51
CA ILE A 7 4.48 -18.82 33.28
C ILE A 7 3.26 -17.90 33.32
N ALA A 8 3.39 -16.71 32.72
CA ALA A 8 2.27 -15.82 32.46
C ALA A 8 1.15 -16.66 31.85
N VAL A 9 0.08 -16.88 32.62
CA VAL A 9 -1.12 -17.56 32.14
C VAL A 9 -1.51 -16.84 30.86
N ALA A 10 -1.47 -17.56 29.73
CA ALA A 10 -1.78 -16.97 28.44
C ALA A 10 -3.15 -16.30 28.57
N LYS A 11 -3.18 -14.96 28.47
CA LYS A 11 -4.43 -14.20 28.53
C LYS A 11 -5.39 -14.80 27.51
N THR A 12 -6.63 -15.07 27.92
CA THR A 12 -7.69 -15.55 27.02
C THR A 12 -7.80 -14.57 25.85
N ARG A 13 -7.78 -15.07 24.61
CA ARG A 13 -7.79 -14.23 23.40
C ARG A 13 -9.05 -14.55 22.59
N HIS A 14 -9.84 -13.51 22.30
CA HIS A 14 -11.13 -13.65 21.64
C HIS A 14 -11.09 -13.14 20.20
N ASP A 15 -11.79 -13.82 19.29
CA ASP A 15 -12.03 -13.35 17.92
C ASP A 15 -12.94 -12.12 17.95
N LEU A 16 -12.39 -10.94 17.70
CA LEU A 16 -13.14 -9.68 17.79
C LEU A 16 -14.19 -9.49 16.70
N ALA A 17 -14.08 -10.16 15.55
CA ALA A 17 -15.11 -10.08 14.51
C ALA A 17 -16.29 -10.97 14.89
N ALA A 18 -16.04 -12.19 15.37
CA ALA A 18 -17.07 -13.05 15.92
C ALA A 18 -17.74 -12.41 17.15
N VAL A 19 -16.96 -11.76 18.02
CA VAL A 19 -17.49 -10.97 19.15
C VAL A 19 -18.38 -9.84 18.64
N LYS A 20 -17.91 -9.01 17.69
CA LYS A 20 -18.70 -7.90 17.12
C LYS A 20 -19.98 -8.40 16.43
N GLU A 21 -19.88 -9.47 15.66
CA GLU A 21 -21.02 -10.07 14.97
C GLU A 21 -22.05 -10.59 15.97
N ARG A 22 -21.62 -11.35 16.99
CA ARG A 22 -22.51 -11.83 18.04
C ARG A 22 -23.11 -10.69 18.86
N LEU A 23 -22.32 -9.69 19.24
CA LEU A 23 -22.82 -8.49 19.94
C LEU A 23 -23.86 -7.74 19.10
N ALA A 24 -23.68 -7.66 17.77
CA ALA A 24 -24.68 -7.07 16.90
C ALA A 24 -25.96 -7.93 16.85
N CYS A 25 -25.82 -9.27 16.77
CA CYS A 25 -26.96 -10.19 16.79
C CYS A 25 -27.75 -10.18 18.11
N THR A 26 -27.08 -9.96 19.24
CA THR A 26 -27.67 -9.97 20.58
C THR A 26 -27.79 -8.57 21.19
N ALA A 27 -27.71 -7.51 20.38
CA ALA A 27 -27.71 -6.12 20.82
C ALA A 27 -28.88 -5.78 21.77
N ALA A 28 -30.08 -6.31 21.49
CA ALA A 28 -31.26 -6.13 22.34
C ALA A 28 -31.13 -6.76 23.75
N ASP A 29 -30.25 -7.74 23.93
CA ASP A 29 -30.09 -8.48 25.19
C ASP A 29 -29.11 -7.78 26.15
N TRP A 30 -27.99 -7.26 25.65
CA TRP A 30 -26.94 -6.69 26.51
C TRP A 30 -27.00 -5.17 26.65
N LEU A 31 -27.42 -4.42 25.61
CA LEU A 31 -27.40 -2.95 25.64
C LEU A 31 -28.32 -2.34 26.71
N PRO A 32 -29.56 -2.82 26.95
CA PRO A 32 -30.42 -2.24 27.99
C PRO A 32 -29.84 -2.41 29.39
N GLY A 33 -29.12 -3.51 29.65
CA GLY A 33 -28.44 -3.73 30.93
C GLY A 33 -27.22 -2.83 31.10
N LEU A 34 -26.55 -2.50 30.00
CA LEU A 34 -25.37 -1.65 30.00
C LEU A 34 -25.72 -0.14 30.11
N PHE A 35 -26.88 0.27 29.62
CA PHE A 35 -27.38 1.65 29.66
C PHE A 35 -28.75 1.73 30.35
N PRO A 36 -28.84 1.48 31.67
CA PRO A 36 -30.11 1.38 32.38
C PRO A 36 -30.89 2.72 32.44
N GLU A 37 -30.18 3.84 32.37
CA GLU A 37 -30.76 5.19 32.39
C GLU A 37 -31.23 5.66 31.00
N ALA A 38 -30.90 4.92 29.95
CA ALA A 38 -31.35 5.23 28.60
C ALA A 38 -32.84 4.90 28.44
N ARG A 39 -33.56 5.73 27.68
CA ARG A 39 -35.00 5.51 27.46
C ARG A 39 -35.21 4.63 26.24
N LEU A 40 -35.83 3.47 26.44
CA LEU A 40 -36.26 2.61 25.34
C LEU A 40 -37.28 3.33 24.44
N ALA A 41 -37.02 3.35 23.14
CA ALA A 41 -37.93 3.91 22.15
C ALA A 41 -39.24 3.10 22.08
N ARG A 42 -40.32 3.71 21.58
CA ARG A 42 -41.66 3.09 21.52
C ARG A 42 -41.69 1.80 20.70
N ASP A 43 -40.88 1.74 19.64
CA ASP A 43 -40.72 0.57 18.77
C ASP A 43 -39.84 -0.53 19.39
N ARG A 44 -39.23 -0.26 20.56
CA ARG A 44 -38.29 -1.13 21.28
C ARG A 44 -37.07 -1.54 20.45
N ARG A 45 -36.75 -0.80 19.38
CA ARG A 45 -35.62 -1.07 18.49
C ARG A 45 -34.40 -0.20 18.77
N SER A 46 -34.52 0.78 19.65
CA SER A 46 -33.43 1.67 20.02
C SER A 46 -33.55 2.20 21.44
N LEU A 47 -32.42 2.58 22.03
CA LEU A 47 -32.31 3.35 23.25
C LEU A 47 -32.02 4.81 22.89
N ARG A 48 -32.66 5.73 23.60
CA ARG A 48 -32.46 7.17 23.46
C ARG A 48 -31.68 7.70 24.65
N CYS A 49 -30.61 8.43 24.37
CA CYS A 49 -29.67 8.94 25.37
C CYS A 49 -29.38 10.42 25.13
N ALA A 50 -28.87 11.11 26.15
CA ALA A 50 -28.35 12.46 26.00
C ALA A 50 -27.01 12.50 25.23
N ASP A 51 -26.23 11.42 25.29
CA ASP A 51 -24.95 11.22 24.59
C ASP A 51 -24.62 9.71 24.59
N LEU A 52 -23.45 9.34 24.08
CA LEU A 52 -23.01 7.93 24.01
C LEU A 52 -22.68 7.30 25.37
N SER A 53 -22.58 8.08 26.46
CA SER A 53 -22.41 7.54 27.81
C SER A 53 -23.69 6.92 28.39
N GLY A 54 -24.82 7.04 27.68
CA GLY A 54 -26.10 6.49 28.10
C GLY A 54 -26.86 7.32 29.13
N ARG A 55 -26.44 8.57 29.35
CA ARG A 55 -27.15 9.51 30.23
C ARG A 55 -28.62 9.68 29.79
N PRO A 56 -29.54 9.89 30.75
CA PRO A 56 -30.96 9.97 30.43
C PRO A 56 -31.23 11.18 29.52
N PRO A 57 -32.02 10.99 28.44
CA PRO A 57 -32.26 12.05 27.47
C PRO A 57 -33.16 13.14 28.05
N ARG A 58 -32.86 14.42 27.74
CA ARG A 58 -33.85 15.49 27.83
C ARG A 58 -34.71 15.46 26.57
N LYS A 59 -36.04 15.34 26.71
CA LYS A 59 -36.98 15.11 25.59
C LYS A 59 -36.63 13.83 24.82
N GLU A 60 -36.23 13.89 23.55
CA GLU A 60 -35.92 12.72 22.73
C GLU A 60 -34.45 12.27 22.79
N GLY A 61 -33.56 13.06 23.37
CA GLY A 61 -32.11 12.81 23.35
C GLY A 61 -31.46 13.22 22.01
N SER A 62 -30.15 13.46 22.02
CA SER A 62 -29.34 13.65 20.80
C SER A 62 -28.62 12.38 20.38
N CYS A 63 -28.63 11.35 21.21
CA CYS A 63 -27.97 10.08 20.94
C CYS A 63 -28.99 8.94 20.78
N THR A 64 -28.78 8.09 19.77
CA THR A 64 -29.57 6.87 19.53
C THR A 64 -28.66 5.66 19.47
N ILE A 65 -28.96 4.66 20.28
CA ILE A 65 -28.28 3.36 20.28
C ILE A 65 -29.25 2.32 19.72
N HIS A 66 -28.87 1.62 18.66
CA HIS A 66 -29.71 0.67 17.95
C HIS A 66 -29.63 -0.73 18.56
N LEU A 67 -30.78 -1.31 18.87
CA LEU A 67 -30.93 -2.67 19.41
C LEU A 67 -31.19 -3.71 18.32
N ASP A 68 -31.64 -3.28 17.15
CA ASP A 68 -32.07 -4.12 16.03
C ASP A 68 -31.84 -3.40 14.69
N GLY A 69 -31.90 -4.14 13.59
CA GLY A 69 -31.75 -3.65 12.23
C GLY A 69 -30.29 -3.55 11.75
N PRO A 70 -30.03 -2.87 10.63
CA PRO A 70 -28.70 -2.84 10.00
C PRO A 70 -27.62 -2.16 10.85
N TYR A 71 -28.01 -1.45 11.89
CA TYR A 71 -27.12 -0.78 12.83
C TYR A 71 -27.18 -1.38 14.24
N ALA A 72 -27.73 -2.58 14.43
CA ALA A 72 -27.79 -3.22 15.74
C ALA A 72 -26.40 -3.23 16.41
N GLY A 73 -26.35 -2.78 17.67
CA GLY A 73 -25.09 -2.62 18.41
C GLY A 73 -24.36 -1.29 18.21
N TRP A 74 -24.89 -0.35 17.42
CA TRP A 74 -24.26 0.95 17.17
C TRP A 74 -24.97 2.12 17.85
N GLY A 75 -24.19 3.07 18.33
CA GLY A 75 -24.62 4.36 18.86
C GLY A 75 -24.24 5.52 17.92
N PHE A 76 -25.14 6.50 17.81
CA PHE A 76 -24.94 7.72 17.03
C PHE A 76 -25.35 8.92 17.87
N ASP A 77 -24.43 9.86 18.09
CA ASP A 77 -24.72 11.17 18.66
C ASP A 77 -24.85 12.20 17.53
N TYR A 78 -26.05 12.70 17.32
CA TYR A 78 -26.34 13.66 16.26
C TYR A 78 -25.95 15.10 16.60
N ALA A 79 -25.65 15.41 17.87
CA ALA A 79 -25.18 16.72 18.26
C ALA A 79 -23.67 16.89 18.02
N THR A 80 -22.89 15.83 18.27
CA THR A 80 -21.43 15.84 18.08
C THR A 80 -20.99 15.22 16.76
N GLY A 81 -21.84 14.38 16.15
CA GLY A 81 -21.49 13.58 14.97
C GLY A 81 -20.74 12.28 15.32
N GLU A 82 -20.53 12.00 16.60
CA GLU A 82 -19.81 10.83 17.08
C GLU A 82 -20.59 9.53 16.82
N ARG A 83 -19.83 8.46 16.63
CA ARG A 83 -20.34 7.11 16.38
C ARG A 83 -19.57 6.12 17.26
N ALA A 84 -20.27 5.17 17.84
CA ALA A 84 -19.68 4.12 18.66
C ALA A 84 -20.18 2.75 18.18
N GLY A 85 -19.28 1.84 17.88
CA GLY A 85 -19.62 0.45 17.61
C GLY A 85 -19.87 -0.34 18.91
N PRO A 86 -20.21 -1.63 18.80
CA PRO A 86 -20.56 -2.46 19.96
C PRO A 86 -19.52 -2.46 21.08
N ILE A 87 -18.23 -2.59 20.72
CA ILE A 87 -17.14 -2.60 21.69
C ILE A 87 -16.90 -1.20 22.28
N ASP A 88 -17.07 -0.16 21.47
CA ASP A 88 -16.89 1.23 21.94
C ASP A 88 -17.97 1.59 22.96
N LEU A 89 -19.20 1.13 22.77
CA LEU A 89 -20.29 1.30 23.74
C LEU A 89 -20.01 0.58 25.05
N ILE A 90 -19.43 -0.63 25.00
CA ILE A 90 -18.98 -1.36 26.20
C ILE A 90 -17.88 -0.57 26.92
N ALA A 91 -16.90 -0.06 26.18
CA ALA A 91 -15.83 0.76 26.75
C ALA A 91 -16.38 2.01 27.44
N GLN A 92 -17.32 2.72 26.79
CA GLN A 92 -17.92 3.93 27.35
C GLN A 92 -18.73 3.66 28.61
N ALA A 93 -19.49 2.57 28.65
CA ALA A 93 -20.33 2.26 29.81
C ALA A 93 -19.54 1.66 30.98
N THR A 94 -18.49 0.89 30.70
CA THR A 94 -17.71 0.18 31.73
C THR A 94 -16.47 0.94 32.17
N GLY A 95 -15.97 1.88 31.35
CA GLY A 95 -14.69 2.56 31.54
C GLY A 95 -13.48 1.69 31.23
N LEU A 96 -13.66 0.46 30.75
CA LEU A 96 -12.58 -0.46 30.41
C LEU A 96 -11.89 -0.02 29.11
N CYS A 97 -10.56 -0.06 29.10
CA CYS A 97 -9.75 0.40 27.97
C CYS A 97 -8.64 -0.58 27.54
N ASP A 98 -8.47 -1.69 28.27
CA ASP A 98 -7.38 -2.65 28.10
C ASP A 98 -7.92 -4.05 27.74
N GLY A 99 -7.13 -5.10 27.99
CA GLY A 99 -7.53 -6.50 27.74
C GLY A 99 -8.88 -6.87 28.37
N ALA A 100 -9.21 -6.32 29.54
CA ALA A 100 -10.45 -6.62 30.24
C ALA A 100 -11.69 -6.16 29.46
N LEU A 101 -11.56 -5.14 28.59
CA LEU A 101 -12.65 -4.71 27.70
C LEU A 101 -13.04 -5.84 26.74
N PHE A 102 -12.06 -6.57 26.22
CA PHE A 102 -12.32 -7.63 25.25
C PHE A 102 -12.84 -8.90 25.90
N ASP A 103 -12.37 -9.21 27.11
CA ASP A 103 -12.93 -10.27 27.93
C ASP A 103 -14.41 -9.99 28.26
N GLU A 104 -14.72 -8.75 28.63
CA GLU A 104 -16.10 -8.32 28.90
C GLU A 104 -16.95 -8.34 27.62
N ALA A 105 -16.41 -7.88 26.49
CA ALA A 105 -17.10 -7.94 25.21
C ALA A 105 -17.39 -9.39 24.78
N ALA A 106 -16.45 -10.30 24.97
CA ALA A 106 -16.63 -11.72 24.66
C ALA A 106 -17.63 -12.41 25.60
N ARG A 107 -17.62 -12.03 26.88
CA ARG A 107 -18.62 -12.46 27.87
C ARG A 107 -20.02 -12.02 27.48
N LEU A 108 -20.20 -10.74 27.10
CA LEU A 108 -21.48 -10.20 26.63
C LEU A 108 -21.92 -10.79 25.29
N ALA A 109 -20.97 -11.09 24.40
CA ALA A 109 -21.21 -11.79 23.14
C ALA A 109 -21.59 -13.27 23.32
N GLY A 110 -21.40 -13.83 24.52
CA GLY A 110 -21.63 -15.24 24.82
C GLY A 110 -20.80 -16.17 23.93
N ILE A 111 -19.53 -15.84 23.65
CA ILE A 111 -18.66 -16.60 22.73
C ILE A 111 -18.54 -18.07 23.09
N ASP A 112 -18.59 -18.40 24.39
CA ASP A 112 -18.51 -19.77 24.90
C ASP A 112 -19.80 -20.60 24.69
N HIS A 113 -20.86 -19.98 24.14
CA HIS A 113 -22.13 -20.64 23.85
C HIS A 113 -22.31 -20.91 22.35
N PRO A 114 -23.16 -21.87 21.95
CA PRO A 114 -23.49 -22.09 20.54
C PRO A 114 -24.01 -20.80 19.90
N ALA A 115 -23.58 -20.52 18.67
CA ALA A 115 -24.01 -19.32 17.96
C ALA A 115 -25.55 -19.28 17.84
N PRO A 116 -26.20 -18.14 18.14
CA PRO A 116 -27.64 -17.99 17.93
C PRO A 116 -27.99 -18.17 16.45
N ARG A 117 -29.15 -18.78 16.13
CA ARG A 117 -29.61 -18.97 14.74
C ARG A 117 -29.86 -17.61 14.10
N SER A 118 -29.14 -17.31 13.03
CA SER A 118 -29.03 -15.98 12.41
C SER A 118 -30.33 -15.42 11.84
N ALA A 119 -30.52 -14.10 11.97
CA ALA A 119 -31.31 -13.29 11.03
C ALA A 119 -30.37 -12.74 9.92
N PRO A 120 -30.87 -12.45 8.70
CA PRO A 120 -30.02 -12.12 7.56
C PRO A 120 -29.25 -10.81 7.78
N THR A 121 -27.93 -10.88 7.60
CA THR A 121 -27.03 -9.73 7.54
C THR A 121 -27.32 -8.88 6.30
N SER A 122 -27.80 -7.66 6.49
CA SER A 122 -27.93 -6.68 5.40
C SER A 122 -26.58 -6.05 5.10
N SER A 123 -26.04 -6.38 3.93
CA SER A 123 -24.86 -5.77 3.33
C SER A 123 -25.20 -4.39 2.76
N MET A 124 -24.88 -3.34 3.51
CA MET A 124 -24.47 -2.05 2.94
C MET A 124 -23.26 -1.58 3.73
N ARG A 125 -22.07 -2.07 3.36
CA ARG A 125 -20.80 -1.64 3.97
C ARG A 125 -20.50 -0.21 3.53
N ALA A 126 -20.98 0.77 4.29
CA ALA A 126 -20.20 2.00 4.44
C ALA A 126 -18.79 1.58 4.89
N ARG A 127 -17.74 2.18 4.33
CA ARG A 127 -16.36 1.87 4.76
C ARG A 127 -16.32 1.99 6.29
N PRO A 128 -15.80 0.99 7.02
CA PRO A 128 -15.73 1.07 8.47
C PRO A 128 -14.95 2.33 8.84
N ASP A 129 -15.54 3.15 9.72
CA ASP A 129 -14.83 4.28 10.28
C ASP A 129 -13.82 3.76 11.31
N HIS A 130 -12.55 3.77 10.93
CA HIS A 130 -11.45 3.30 11.78
C HIS A 130 -10.89 4.42 12.68
N SER A 131 -11.48 5.62 12.67
CA SER A 131 -10.88 6.79 13.35
C SER A 131 -10.64 6.55 14.85
N ALA A 132 -11.60 5.94 15.55
CA ALA A 132 -11.46 5.63 16.97
C ALA A 132 -10.41 4.53 17.24
N GLU A 133 -10.36 3.49 16.39
CA GLU A 133 -9.34 2.44 16.47
C GLU A 133 -7.94 3.03 16.26
N ILE A 134 -7.79 3.85 15.23
CA ILE A 134 -6.53 4.51 14.89
C ILE A 134 -6.10 5.47 16.01
N ALA A 135 -7.03 6.24 16.58
CA ALA A 135 -6.73 7.13 17.69
C ALA A 135 -6.20 6.35 18.92
N ARG A 136 -6.82 5.21 19.23
CA ARG A 136 -6.35 4.33 20.33
C ARG A 136 -4.96 3.74 20.05
N LEU A 137 -4.73 3.24 18.84
CA LEU A 137 -3.42 2.69 18.46
C LEU A 137 -2.32 3.75 18.50
N VAL A 138 -2.60 4.98 18.06
CA VAL A 138 -1.61 6.06 18.15
C VAL A 138 -1.40 6.53 19.58
N ALA A 139 -2.44 6.58 20.42
CA ALA A 139 -2.31 6.94 21.83
C ALA A 139 -1.48 5.92 22.63
N GLY A 140 -1.50 4.64 22.24
CA GLY A 140 -0.67 3.58 22.82
C GLY A 140 0.75 3.50 22.25
N ALA A 141 1.09 4.35 21.27
CA ALA A 141 2.40 4.35 20.64
C ALA A 141 3.40 5.24 21.40
N VAL A 142 4.66 4.85 21.36
CA VAL A 142 5.78 5.49 22.05
C VAL A 142 6.92 5.78 21.05
N PRO A 143 7.87 6.68 21.36
CA PRO A 143 9.08 6.86 20.56
C PRO A 143 9.86 5.54 20.36
N LEU A 144 10.61 5.42 19.26
CA LEU A 144 11.34 4.19 18.93
C LEU A 144 12.50 3.91 19.89
N ALA A 145 13.19 4.95 20.36
CA ALA A 145 14.34 4.82 21.25
C ALA A 145 14.08 3.88 22.45
N GLY A 146 14.94 2.88 22.61
CA GLY A 146 14.88 1.86 23.67
C GLY A 146 13.83 0.76 23.45
N THR A 147 13.23 0.65 22.26
CA THR A 147 12.16 -0.33 21.97
C THR A 147 12.59 -1.44 21.00
N LEU A 148 11.72 -2.44 20.83
CA LEU A 148 11.91 -3.46 19.78
C LEU A 148 11.85 -2.87 18.37
N GLY A 149 11.23 -1.69 18.19
CA GLY A 149 11.26 -0.97 16.92
C GLY A 149 12.65 -0.46 16.57
N GLU A 150 13.38 0.08 17.55
CA GLU A 150 14.79 0.47 17.37
C GLU A 150 15.68 -0.76 17.13
N THR A 151 15.44 -1.86 17.87
CA THR A 151 16.13 -3.14 17.64
C THR A 151 15.94 -3.62 16.20
N TYR A 152 14.71 -3.54 15.68
CA TYR A 152 14.40 -3.91 14.29
C TYR A 152 15.13 -3.05 13.26
N LEU A 153 15.20 -1.73 13.47
CA LEU A 153 15.94 -0.84 12.58
C LEU A 153 17.45 -1.15 12.63
N HIS A 154 18.01 -1.33 13.83
CA HIS A 154 19.43 -1.66 13.99
C HIS A 154 19.82 -3.00 13.37
N ALA A 155 18.96 -4.02 13.47
CA ALA A 155 19.17 -5.30 12.79
C ALA A 155 19.29 -5.16 11.25
N ARG A 156 18.77 -4.06 10.70
CA ARG A 156 18.82 -3.69 9.29
C ARG A 156 19.89 -2.63 8.96
N GLY A 157 20.78 -2.31 9.90
CA GLY A 157 21.79 -1.25 9.75
C GLY A 157 21.21 0.16 9.74
N LEU A 158 19.94 0.32 10.11
CA LEU A 158 19.23 1.60 10.16
C LEU A 158 19.28 2.19 11.58
N SER A 159 19.06 3.50 11.67
CA SER A 159 18.95 4.22 12.94
C SER A 159 17.57 4.86 13.08
N ASP A 160 17.14 5.12 14.31
CA ASP A 160 15.91 5.88 14.58
C ASP A 160 16.04 7.29 13.98
N PRO A 161 15.15 7.72 13.07
CA PRO A 161 15.16 9.08 12.53
C PRO A 161 14.76 10.15 13.56
N GLY A 162 14.23 9.76 14.74
CA GLY A 162 13.69 10.69 15.74
C GLY A 162 12.43 11.42 15.26
N SER A 163 11.77 10.90 14.22
CA SER A 163 10.58 11.52 13.63
C SER A 163 9.36 11.30 14.53
N PRO A 164 8.52 12.33 14.75
CA PRO A 164 7.24 12.15 15.43
C PRO A 164 6.23 11.31 14.61
N ASP A 165 6.52 11.08 13.34
CA ASP A 165 5.65 10.35 12.42
C ASP A 165 6.03 8.86 12.29
N LEU A 166 7.07 8.40 12.97
CA LEU A 166 7.42 7.00 13.11
C LEU A 166 7.49 6.65 14.60
N LEU A 167 6.58 5.78 15.05
CA LEU A 167 6.42 5.40 16.45
C LEU A 167 6.47 3.88 16.60
N PHE A 168 6.66 3.41 17.82
CA PHE A 168 6.58 2.00 18.19
C PHE A 168 5.32 1.74 19.03
N HIS A 169 4.66 0.61 18.79
CA HIS A 169 3.56 0.14 19.62
C HIS A 169 3.87 -1.29 20.11
N PRO A 170 3.84 -1.55 21.43
CA PRO A 170 4.25 -2.83 21.99
C PRO A 170 3.28 -3.98 21.71
N ASP A 171 2.00 -3.67 21.42
CA ASP A 171 0.92 -4.67 21.31
C ASP A 171 -0.08 -4.37 20.18
N LEU A 172 0.40 -4.25 18.94
CA LEU A 172 -0.44 -4.01 17.75
C LEU A 172 -1.38 -5.20 17.49
N PRO A 173 -2.71 -5.02 17.55
CA PRO A 173 -3.65 -6.11 17.33
C PRO A 173 -3.66 -6.54 15.85
N TYR A 174 -3.54 -7.86 15.61
CA TYR A 174 -3.75 -8.45 14.29
C TYR A 174 -4.80 -9.55 14.34
N PHE A 175 -5.89 -9.32 13.59
CA PHE A 175 -7.11 -10.12 13.61
C PHE A 175 -6.87 -11.60 13.32
N ASP A 176 -6.26 -11.94 12.18
CA ASP A 176 -6.13 -13.33 11.74
C ASP A 176 -5.28 -14.17 12.72
N SER A 177 -4.34 -13.53 13.42
CA SER A 177 -3.47 -14.21 14.38
C SER A 177 -4.01 -14.24 15.81
N CYS A 178 -5.14 -13.56 16.07
CA CYS A 178 -5.74 -13.44 17.40
C CYS A 178 -4.74 -13.07 18.50
N ARG A 179 -3.75 -12.21 18.18
CA ARG A 179 -2.73 -11.72 19.12
C ARG A 179 -2.32 -10.30 18.77
N GLY A 180 -1.72 -9.63 19.75
CA GLY A 180 -0.94 -8.43 19.48
C GLY A 180 0.52 -8.75 19.17
N TRP A 181 1.15 -7.85 18.43
CA TRP A 181 2.55 -7.92 18.03
C TRP A 181 3.24 -6.61 18.37
N PRO A 182 4.52 -6.61 18.76
CA PRO A 182 5.29 -5.38 18.68
C PRO A 182 5.31 -4.88 17.24
N GLY A 183 5.32 -3.56 17.03
CA GLY A 183 5.43 -3.06 15.68
C GLY A 183 5.55 -1.57 15.53
N LEU A 184 5.95 -1.15 14.32
CA LEU A 184 6.04 0.25 13.95
C LEU A 184 4.66 0.77 13.55
N ILE A 185 4.30 1.95 14.05
CA ILE A 185 3.20 2.76 13.55
C ILE A 185 3.80 3.97 12.84
N ALA A 186 3.50 4.13 11.56
CA ALA A 186 3.81 5.36 10.85
C ALA A 186 2.54 6.22 10.68
N ILE A 187 2.63 7.47 11.10
CA ILE A 187 1.65 8.52 10.88
C ILE A 187 1.95 9.16 9.54
N LEU A 188 0.91 9.36 8.72
CA LEU A 188 1.07 9.98 7.42
C LEU A 188 0.60 11.43 7.46
N ARG A 189 1.25 12.26 6.66
CA ARG A 189 0.95 13.68 6.47
C ARG A 189 0.44 13.91 5.06
N LEU A 190 -0.62 14.70 4.97
CA LEU A 190 -1.12 15.26 3.71
C LEU A 190 -0.20 16.40 3.25
N PRO A 191 -0.35 16.90 2.02
CA PRO A 191 0.54 17.94 1.45
C PRO A 191 0.50 19.28 2.20
N ASP A 192 -0.60 19.56 2.89
CA ASP A 192 -0.77 20.72 3.78
C ASP A 192 -0.12 20.52 5.16
N GLY A 193 0.46 19.35 5.43
CA GLY A 193 1.06 18.98 6.72
C GLY A 193 0.06 18.43 7.73
N GLU A 194 -1.24 18.38 7.41
CA GLU A 194 -2.23 17.79 8.30
C GLU A 194 -2.06 16.27 8.39
N ARG A 195 -2.47 15.71 9.54
CA ARG A 195 -2.43 14.27 9.75
C ARG A 195 -3.48 13.60 8.88
N ALA A 196 -3.06 12.62 8.08
CA ALA A 196 -3.98 11.77 7.34
C ALA A 196 -4.83 10.91 8.30
N PRO A 197 -6.06 10.54 7.92
CA PRO A 197 -6.95 9.73 8.77
C PRO A 197 -6.50 8.27 8.89
N GLY A 198 -5.50 7.85 8.11
CA GLY A 198 -4.94 6.50 8.12
C GLY A 198 -3.58 6.39 8.81
N ILE A 199 -3.18 5.16 9.11
CA ILE A 199 -1.84 4.80 9.59
C ILE A 199 -1.29 3.61 8.83
N HIS A 200 0.03 3.52 8.76
CA HIS A 200 0.74 2.32 8.32
C HIS A 200 1.28 1.56 9.53
N ARG A 201 1.15 0.24 9.50
CA ARG A 201 1.60 -0.66 10.57
C ARG A 201 2.56 -1.68 10.00
N THR A 202 3.73 -1.80 10.60
CA THR A 202 4.68 -2.89 10.33
C THR A 202 4.77 -3.76 11.56
N PHE A 203 4.26 -4.99 11.45
CA PHE A 203 4.25 -5.96 12.55
C PHE A 203 5.63 -6.61 12.65
N LEU A 204 6.16 -6.74 13.86
CA LEU A 204 7.50 -7.25 14.15
C LEU A 204 7.43 -8.53 14.98
N LEU A 205 8.47 -9.36 14.87
CA LEU A 205 8.65 -10.51 15.77
C LEU A 205 8.86 -10.04 17.22
N ASP A 206 8.60 -10.94 18.16
CA ASP A 206 8.66 -10.66 19.61
C ASP A 206 10.07 -10.28 20.10
N ASP A 207 11.11 -10.60 19.31
CA ASP A 207 12.50 -10.22 19.55
C ASP A 207 12.95 -9.01 18.70
N GLY A 208 12.06 -8.45 17.87
CA GLY A 208 12.37 -7.35 16.96
C GLY A 208 13.30 -7.72 15.80
N SER A 209 13.68 -8.99 15.62
CA SER A 209 14.69 -9.39 14.63
C SER A 209 14.25 -9.23 13.18
N ALA A 210 12.95 -9.33 12.92
CA ALA A 210 12.37 -9.23 11.58
C ALA A 210 10.89 -8.83 11.64
N LYS A 211 10.30 -8.67 10.45
CA LYS A 211 8.86 -8.53 10.29
C LYS A 211 8.16 -9.82 10.70
N ALA A 212 7.07 -9.69 11.44
CA ALA A 212 6.19 -10.80 11.76
C ALA A 212 5.34 -11.21 10.53
N PRO A 213 4.73 -12.42 10.54
CA PRO A 213 3.89 -12.91 9.45
C PRO A 213 2.80 -11.95 8.93
N PRO A 214 2.14 -11.11 9.78
CA PRO A 214 1.19 -10.13 9.27
C PRO A 214 1.79 -9.10 8.30
N GLY A 215 3.11 -8.89 8.36
CA GLY A 215 3.84 -8.01 7.47
C GLY A 215 3.48 -6.53 7.63
N LYS A 216 3.24 -5.86 6.50
CA LYS A 216 2.85 -4.44 6.42
C LYS A 216 1.34 -4.33 6.18
N LYS A 217 0.64 -3.48 6.93
CA LYS A 217 -0.81 -3.25 6.77
C LYS A 217 -1.17 -1.79 6.94
N MET A 218 -2.11 -1.31 6.12
CA MET A 218 -2.75 -0.02 6.29
C MET A 218 -3.99 -0.14 7.17
N LEU A 219 -4.37 0.94 7.84
CA LEU A 219 -5.66 1.10 8.51
C LEU A 219 -6.16 2.51 8.26
N GLY A 220 -7.40 2.67 7.81
CA GLY A 220 -7.94 3.96 7.38
C GLY A 220 -7.42 4.42 6.01
N SER A 221 -7.68 5.69 5.67
CA SER A 221 -7.31 6.25 4.36
C SER A 221 -5.93 6.87 4.39
N VAL A 222 -5.05 6.40 3.52
CA VAL A 222 -3.66 6.86 3.33
C VAL A 222 -3.44 7.58 2.00
N LYS A 223 -4.53 7.97 1.33
CA LYS A 223 -4.50 8.57 0.00
C LYS A 223 -3.72 9.88 0.01
N ASP A 224 -2.82 10.04 -0.97
CA ASP A 224 -2.02 11.25 -1.22
C ASP A 224 -1.13 11.68 -0.03
N ALA A 225 -0.92 10.79 0.94
CA ALA A 225 -0.20 11.07 2.17
C ALA A 225 1.14 10.33 2.24
N VAL A 226 2.10 10.88 2.98
CA VAL A 226 3.47 10.34 3.12
C VAL A 226 3.91 10.34 4.57
N VAL A 227 4.88 9.50 4.91
CA VAL A 227 5.54 9.54 6.21
C VAL A 227 6.74 10.48 6.12
N GLN A 228 6.74 11.55 6.92
CA GLN A 228 7.83 12.52 6.95
C GLN A 228 8.92 12.05 7.93
N LEU A 229 9.87 11.25 7.44
CA LEU A 229 10.94 10.69 8.30
C LEU A 229 11.99 11.74 8.66
N PHE A 230 12.24 12.72 7.79
CA PHE A 230 13.18 13.81 8.04
C PHE A 230 12.55 15.15 7.63
N PRO A 231 12.92 16.27 8.29
CA PRO A 231 12.45 17.60 7.87
C PRO A 231 12.98 17.92 6.47
N MET A 232 12.17 18.62 5.66
CA MET A 232 12.63 19.12 4.36
C MET A 232 13.83 20.06 4.54
N SER A 233 14.83 19.93 3.68
CA SER A 233 16.03 20.77 3.75
C SER A 233 15.71 22.23 3.39
N GLU A 234 16.54 23.15 3.87
CA GLU A 234 16.34 24.60 3.68
C GLU A 234 16.41 25.03 2.20
N ASP A 235 17.19 24.32 1.40
CA ASP A 235 17.29 24.53 -0.05
C ASP A 235 16.06 23.99 -0.81
N GLY A 236 15.16 23.26 -0.15
CA GLY A 236 13.95 22.70 -0.74
C GLY A 236 14.19 21.38 -1.47
N HIS A 237 15.27 20.66 -1.16
CA HIS A 237 15.53 19.32 -1.67
C HIS A 237 14.81 18.28 -0.79
N ILE A 238 14.06 17.38 -1.43
CA ILE A 238 13.44 16.25 -0.73
C ILE A 238 13.66 14.95 -1.49
N GLY A 239 14.00 13.90 -0.74
CA GLY A 239 13.98 12.53 -1.20
C GLY A 239 12.61 11.90 -0.99
N ILE A 240 12.19 11.00 -1.88
CA ILE A 240 10.99 10.19 -1.68
C ILE A 240 11.29 8.73 -2.08
N ALA A 241 10.90 7.79 -1.22
CA ALA A 241 11.03 6.35 -1.48
C ALA A 241 9.69 5.63 -1.31
N GLU A 242 9.58 4.41 -1.84
CA GLU A 242 8.40 3.56 -1.65
C GLU A 242 8.28 3.08 -0.18
N GLY A 243 9.35 2.51 0.39
CA GLY A 243 9.35 1.96 1.75
C GLY A 243 9.90 2.90 2.83
N ILE A 244 9.52 2.67 4.09
CA ILE A 244 10.16 3.32 5.25
C ILE A 244 11.62 2.90 5.35
N GLU A 245 11.91 1.60 5.21
CA GLU A 245 13.27 1.08 5.29
C GLU A 245 14.15 1.62 4.14
N THR A 246 13.61 1.65 2.91
CA THR A 246 14.27 2.25 1.74
C THR A 246 14.59 3.72 1.97
N ALA A 247 13.64 4.50 2.50
CA ALA A 247 13.83 5.91 2.78
C ALA A 247 14.91 6.17 3.84
N LEU A 248 14.92 5.38 4.92
CA LEU A 248 15.95 5.46 5.97
C LEU A 248 17.33 5.08 5.42
N ALA A 249 17.41 4.05 4.57
CA ALA A 249 18.66 3.63 3.95
C ALA A 249 19.19 4.69 2.97
N ALA A 250 18.33 5.27 2.13
CA ALA A 250 18.70 6.36 1.23
C ALA A 250 19.19 7.59 2.01
N HIS A 251 18.56 7.94 3.13
CA HIS A 251 19.07 8.99 4.01
C HIS A 251 20.47 8.65 4.54
N ALA A 252 20.67 7.43 5.05
CA ALA A 252 21.95 7.00 5.59
C ALA A 252 23.08 7.01 4.55
N LEU A 253 22.76 6.67 3.29
CA LEU A 253 23.72 6.67 2.19
C LEU A 253 24.03 8.09 1.69
N PHE A 254 23.00 8.88 1.38
CA PHE A 254 23.17 10.14 0.63
C PHE A 254 23.03 11.41 1.47
N GLY A 255 22.67 11.31 2.75
CA GLY A 255 22.40 12.46 3.62
C GLY A 255 21.18 13.30 3.21
N THR A 256 20.40 12.84 2.22
CA THR A 256 19.20 13.54 1.74
C THR A 256 18.07 13.38 2.74
N SER A 257 17.26 14.42 2.98
CA SER A 257 16.03 14.28 3.77
C SER A 257 15.00 13.46 2.98
N VAL A 258 14.67 12.24 3.42
CA VAL A 258 13.81 11.32 2.65
C VAL A 258 12.47 11.06 3.33
N TRP A 259 11.39 11.06 2.56
CA TRP A 259 10.04 10.68 2.99
C TRP A 259 9.66 9.30 2.41
N ALA A 260 8.66 8.65 3.01
CA ALA A 260 8.16 7.35 2.53
C ALA A 260 6.72 7.45 2.02
N ALA A 261 6.49 6.98 0.79
CA ALA A 261 5.19 6.97 0.12
C ALA A 261 4.37 5.69 0.38
N LEU A 262 4.99 4.69 1.00
CA LEU A 262 4.43 3.43 1.51
C LEU A 262 3.93 2.42 0.47
N SER A 263 3.92 2.77 -0.81
CA SER A 263 3.59 1.88 -1.93
C SER A 263 3.98 2.52 -3.27
N ALA A 264 4.13 1.71 -4.31
CA ALA A 264 4.34 2.18 -5.68
C ALA A 264 3.24 3.16 -6.14
N ASP A 265 1.96 2.90 -5.85
CA ASP A 265 0.87 3.84 -6.19
C ASP A 265 0.98 5.15 -5.40
N GLY A 266 1.32 5.08 -4.11
CA GLY A 266 1.60 6.25 -3.29
C GLY A 266 2.75 7.10 -3.84
N LEU A 267 3.84 6.44 -4.29
CA LEU A 267 4.99 7.10 -4.90
C LEU A 267 4.60 7.80 -6.20
N ALA A 268 3.89 7.11 -7.09
CA ALA A 268 3.42 7.68 -8.36
C ALA A 268 2.47 8.89 -8.16
N ARG A 269 1.65 8.84 -7.10
CA ARG A 269 0.66 9.88 -6.74
C ARG A 269 1.19 10.94 -5.81
N PHE A 270 2.46 10.88 -5.41
CA PHE A 270 3.05 11.82 -4.46
C PHE A 270 2.68 13.26 -4.80
N GLN A 271 2.15 13.97 -3.81
CA GLN A 271 1.84 15.38 -3.87
C GLN A 271 2.92 16.10 -3.06
N TRP A 272 3.76 16.89 -3.73
CA TRP A 272 4.84 17.61 -3.09
C TRP A 272 4.30 18.88 -2.39
N PRO A 273 4.80 19.21 -1.19
CA PRO A 273 4.40 20.42 -0.47
C PRO A 273 4.97 21.67 -1.13
N GLU A 274 4.49 22.83 -0.69
CA GLU A 274 5.07 24.11 -1.07
C GLU A 274 6.55 24.20 -0.62
N GLY A 275 7.38 24.84 -1.44
CA GLY A 275 8.81 25.05 -1.13
C GLY A 275 9.75 23.99 -1.70
N VAL A 276 9.24 22.89 -2.28
CA VAL A 276 10.07 21.92 -2.99
C VAL A 276 10.70 22.54 -4.23
N ARG A 277 12.03 22.46 -4.32
CA ARG A 277 12.84 22.94 -5.44
C ARG A 277 13.54 21.82 -6.21
N ARG A 278 13.75 20.66 -5.58
CA ARG A 278 14.32 19.48 -6.21
C ARG A 278 13.82 18.22 -5.54
N VAL A 279 13.59 17.16 -6.32
CA VAL A 279 13.17 15.85 -5.80
C VAL A 279 14.13 14.75 -6.23
N THR A 280 14.63 13.96 -5.29
CA THR A 280 15.33 12.70 -5.60
C THR A 280 14.38 11.54 -5.34
N ILE A 281 14.16 10.70 -6.35
CA ILE A 281 13.25 9.55 -6.27
C ILE A 281 14.08 8.29 -6.06
N TYR A 282 13.99 7.69 -4.89
CA TYR A 282 14.67 6.43 -4.55
C TYR A 282 13.73 5.27 -4.86
N ALA A 283 13.94 4.66 -6.02
CA ALA A 283 13.08 3.60 -6.55
C ALA A 283 13.63 2.22 -6.17
N ASP A 284 12.76 1.32 -5.73
CA ASP A 284 13.11 -0.09 -5.56
C ASP A 284 13.40 -0.75 -6.93
N ALA A 285 14.15 -1.85 -6.96
CA ALA A 285 14.54 -2.57 -8.18
C ALA A 285 13.39 -3.39 -8.82
N GLY A 286 12.18 -3.33 -8.28
CA GLY A 286 11.00 -3.94 -8.88
C GLY A 286 10.42 -3.14 -10.05
N ASP A 287 9.78 -3.82 -11.00
CA ASP A 287 9.12 -3.16 -12.14
C ASP A 287 8.08 -2.13 -11.71
N ALA A 288 7.30 -2.44 -10.66
CA ALA A 288 6.29 -1.55 -10.13
C ALA A 288 6.90 -0.27 -9.54
N GLY A 289 7.99 -0.39 -8.78
CA GLY A 289 8.71 0.73 -8.18
C GLY A 289 9.34 1.63 -9.25
N ARG A 290 10.02 1.06 -10.23
CA ARG A 290 10.56 1.80 -11.38
C ARG A 290 9.49 2.55 -12.17
N GLN A 291 8.36 1.90 -12.46
CA GLN A 291 7.26 2.52 -13.20
C GLN A 291 6.63 3.67 -12.40
N ALA A 292 6.49 3.50 -11.08
CA ALA A 292 5.98 4.54 -10.20
C ALA A 292 6.93 5.75 -10.15
N ALA A 293 8.24 5.51 -10.03
CA ALA A 293 9.25 6.55 -10.07
C ALA A 293 9.26 7.32 -11.40
N ALA A 294 9.16 6.61 -12.52
CA ALA A 294 9.05 7.25 -13.84
C ALA A 294 7.79 8.11 -13.96
N THR A 295 6.66 7.61 -13.44
CA THR A 295 5.38 8.35 -13.41
C THR A 295 5.49 9.64 -12.59
N LEU A 296 6.16 9.59 -11.44
CA LEU A 296 6.41 10.76 -10.61
C LEU A 296 7.38 11.75 -11.28
N SER A 297 8.49 11.26 -11.85
CA SER A 297 9.47 12.06 -12.60
C SER A 297 8.79 12.83 -13.74
N ASP A 298 7.93 12.17 -14.53
CA ASP A 298 7.11 12.80 -15.57
C ASP A 298 6.21 13.93 -15.04
N ARG A 299 5.62 13.76 -13.85
CA ARG A 299 4.79 14.80 -13.22
C ARG A 299 5.62 15.98 -12.75
N LEU A 300 6.79 15.73 -12.18
CA LEU A 300 7.74 16.76 -11.74
C LEU A 300 8.29 17.54 -12.93
N ASN A 301 8.64 16.85 -14.02
CA ASN A 301 9.09 17.48 -15.28
C ASN A 301 8.02 18.40 -15.88
N ARG A 302 6.74 18.00 -15.88
CA ARG A 302 5.63 18.86 -16.34
C ARG A 302 5.39 20.07 -15.44
N ALA A 303 5.87 20.02 -14.20
CA ALA A 303 5.81 21.12 -13.24
C ALA A 303 7.13 21.90 -13.19
N ASP A 304 8.08 21.62 -14.08
CA ASP A 304 9.41 22.21 -14.13
C ASP A 304 10.20 22.08 -12.80
N ILE A 305 9.98 20.98 -12.06
CA ILE A 305 10.72 20.66 -10.84
C ILE A 305 11.88 19.71 -11.17
N PRO A 306 13.14 20.15 -10.99
CA PRO A 306 14.32 19.29 -11.14
C PRO A 306 14.18 18.00 -10.34
N ASN A 307 14.44 16.87 -10.99
CA ASN A 307 14.37 15.57 -10.35
C ASN A 307 15.36 14.57 -10.94
N GLU A 308 15.68 13.57 -10.14
CA GLU A 308 16.51 12.43 -10.53
C GLU A 308 15.93 11.13 -9.94
N ILE A 309 16.09 10.02 -10.64
CA ILE A 309 15.74 8.69 -10.15
C ILE A 309 17.03 7.97 -9.81
N VAL A 310 17.12 7.45 -8.60
CA VAL A 310 18.22 6.61 -8.13
C VAL A 310 17.63 5.23 -7.83
N GLY A 311 18.25 4.19 -8.39
CA GLY A 311 17.95 2.79 -8.06
C GLY A 311 19.06 2.19 -7.20
N PRO A 312 18.78 1.09 -6.45
CA PRO A 312 19.80 0.37 -5.73
C PRO A 312 20.80 -0.30 -6.68
N LEU A 313 22.04 -0.49 -6.23
CA LEU A 313 23.09 -1.20 -6.96
C LEU A 313 22.97 -2.71 -6.78
N HIS A 314 22.48 -3.16 -5.63
CA HIS A 314 22.37 -4.57 -5.29
C HIS A 314 21.03 -4.90 -4.66
N GLY A 315 20.48 -6.06 -5.01
CA GLY A 315 19.25 -6.57 -4.41
C GLY A 315 18.01 -5.80 -4.86
N ASP A 316 17.00 -5.78 -3.99
CA ASP A 316 15.68 -5.24 -4.30
C ASP A 316 15.52 -3.77 -3.88
N ASP A 317 16.27 -3.30 -2.87
CA ASP A 317 16.15 -1.95 -2.33
C ASP A 317 17.47 -1.38 -1.75
N PHE A 318 17.44 -0.11 -1.32
CA PHE A 318 18.61 0.56 -0.73
C PHE A 318 19.04 -0.01 0.64
N ASN A 319 18.15 -0.73 1.34
CA ASN A 319 18.51 -1.37 2.61
C ASN A 319 19.45 -2.55 2.36
N ASP A 320 19.27 -3.28 1.25
CA ASP A 320 20.20 -4.31 0.80
C ASP A 320 21.60 -3.74 0.50
N ASP A 321 21.67 -2.57 -0.14
CA ASP A 321 22.93 -1.86 -0.40
C ASP A 321 23.65 -1.46 0.90
N LEU A 322 22.91 -0.86 1.84
CA LEU A 322 23.46 -0.47 3.13
C LEU A 322 24.02 -1.66 3.91
N LEU A 323 23.29 -2.80 3.90
CA LEU A 323 23.73 -4.03 4.57
C LEU A 323 24.96 -4.68 3.90
N ARG A 324 25.18 -4.44 2.61
CA ARG A 324 26.39 -4.88 1.89
C ARG A 324 27.58 -3.93 2.06
N GLY A 325 27.38 -2.80 2.74
CA GLY A 325 28.43 -1.81 2.97
C GLY A 325 28.68 -0.86 1.79
N THR A 326 27.72 -0.77 0.85
CA THR A 326 27.75 0.21 -0.23
C THR A 326 27.84 1.63 0.33
N ARG A 327 28.62 2.48 -0.31
CA ARG A 327 28.81 3.90 0.02
C ARG A 327 28.19 4.78 -1.05
N ALA A 328 27.91 6.04 -0.73
CA ALA A 328 27.41 7.00 -1.72
C ALA A 328 28.31 7.14 -2.96
N GLU A 329 29.62 6.99 -2.78
CA GLU A 329 30.63 7.05 -3.83
C GLU A 329 30.43 5.97 -4.90
N ASP A 330 29.88 4.81 -4.53
CA ASP A 330 29.65 3.69 -5.45
C ASP A 330 28.48 3.97 -6.42
N TYR A 331 27.65 4.97 -6.13
CA TYR A 331 26.57 5.43 -7.01
C TYR A 331 27.04 6.51 -8.00
N ALA A 332 28.27 7.00 -7.89
CA ALA A 332 28.81 7.95 -8.85
C ALA A 332 29.16 7.22 -10.16
N PRO A 333 28.76 7.75 -11.33
CA PRO A 333 29.23 7.18 -12.60
C PRO A 333 30.76 7.31 -12.66
N GLU A 334 31.44 6.24 -13.08
CA GLU A 334 32.89 6.28 -13.31
C GLU A 334 33.20 7.46 -14.24
N ALA A 335 34.04 8.39 -13.76
CA ALA A 335 34.52 9.49 -14.58
C ALA A 335 35.38 8.90 -15.71
N ASP A 336 34.80 8.82 -16.90
CA ASP A 336 35.45 8.26 -18.09
C ASP A 336 36.81 8.94 -18.32
N ALA A 337 37.85 8.12 -18.33
CA ALA A 337 39.23 8.54 -18.37
C ALA A 337 39.60 9.02 -19.77
N THR A 338 39.90 10.32 -19.88
CA THR A 338 40.84 10.93 -20.85
C THR A 338 40.86 10.34 -22.27
N ALA A 339 40.11 10.96 -23.18
CA ALA A 339 40.44 10.97 -24.59
C ALA A 339 40.57 12.42 -25.08
N GLU A 340 41.81 12.86 -25.31
CA GLU A 340 42.11 14.15 -25.93
C GLU A 340 41.63 14.19 -27.40
N PRO A 341 41.14 15.34 -27.90
CA PRO A 341 40.60 15.46 -29.26
C PRO A 341 41.71 15.68 -30.29
N GLN A 342 41.82 14.80 -31.29
CA GLN A 342 42.59 15.09 -32.52
C GLN A 342 41.67 15.61 -33.63
N ALA A 343 42.14 16.68 -34.26
CA ALA A 343 41.45 17.48 -35.26
C ALA A 343 41.26 16.75 -36.60
N GLY A 344 40.04 16.87 -37.15
CA GLY A 344 39.70 16.60 -38.54
C GLY A 344 38.72 17.65 -39.05
N ASP A 345 38.99 18.18 -40.25
CA ASP A 345 38.40 19.34 -40.91
C ASP A 345 36.87 19.26 -41.22
N PRO A 346 36.23 20.39 -41.58
CA PRO A 346 34.82 20.68 -41.23
C PRO A 346 33.80 20.16 -42.25
N VAL A 347 32.66 19.68 -41.72
CA VAL A 347 31.42 19.47 -42.47
C VAL A 347 30.29 20.16 -41.71
N GLU A 348 29.64 21.12 -42.37
CA GLU A 348 28.49 21.89 -41.89
C GLU A 348 27.16 21.24 -42.40
N PRO A 349 25.98 21.60 -41.87
CA PRO A 349 25.29 20.85 -40.83
C PRO A 349 23.92 20.28 -41.30
N GLU A 350 23.43 19.21 -40.65
CA GLU A 350 22.01 19.10 -40.25
C GLU A 350 21.71 17.87 -39.37
N THR A 351 21.13 18.16 -38.19
CA THR A 351 20.18 17.36 -37.40
C THR A 351 20.63 16.07 -36.67
N ALA A 352 20.96 16.29 -35.39
CA ALA A 352 20.63 15.51 -34.18
C ALA A 352 20.56 13.98 -34.28
N THR A 353 21.62 13.33 -33.83
CA THR A 353 21.64 11.94 -33.34
C THR A 353 21.63 11.96 -31.80
N PRO A 354 20.81 11.15 -31.12
CA PRO A 354 20.88 11.01 -29.67
C PRO A 354 22.13 10.22 -29.26
N VAL A 355 22.83 10.72 -28.25
CA VAL A 355 23.98 10.09 -27.59
C VAL A 355 23.51 8.87 -26.81
N VAL A 356 24.24 7.76 -26.99
CA VAL A 356 24.06 6.47 -26.31
C VAL A 356 24.76 6.53 -24.95
N ALA A 357 24.08 6.16 -23.86
CA ALA A 357 24.71 5.76 -22.59
C ALA A 357 24.84 4.23 -22.54
N SER A 358 25.95 3.76 -22.00
CA SER A 358 26.41 2.36 -21.97
C SER A 358 25.59 1.45 -21.05
N ALA A 359 25.73 0.14 -21.28
CA ALA A 359 24.90 -0.95 -20.76
C ALA A 359 25.70 -1.88 -19.86
N ASP A 360 25.11 -2.35 -18.75
CA ASP A 360 25.68 -3.42 -17.92
C ASP A 360 24.63 -4.45 -17.44
N ASP A 361 23.76 -4.91 -18.34
CA ASP A 361 23.17 -6.26 -18.19
C ASP A 361 22.97 -6.95 -19.55
N PRO A 362 23.77 -7.98 -19.88
CA PRO A 362 23.61 -8.78 -21.10
C PRO A 362 22.28 -9.52 -21.18
N ALA A 363 21.61 -9.84 -20.07
CA ALA A 363 20.42 -10.69 -20.05
C ALA A 363 19.14 -9.94 -20.48
N THR A 364 19.01 -8.65 -20.15
CA THR A 364 17.86 -7.80 -20.56
C THR A 364 17.94 -7.34 -22.02
N LEU A 365 19.15 -7.14 -22.57
CA LEU A 365 19.36 -6.86 -23.99
C LEU A 365 18.96 -8.05 -24.89
N ILE A 366 19.06 -9.27 -24.36
CA ILE A 366 18.71 -10.50 -25.05
C ILE A 366 17.18 -10.68 -25.13
N ALA A 367 16.41 -10.42 -24.06
CA ALA A 367 14.97 -10.73 -24.01
C ALA A 367 14.11 -9.99 -25.07
N ALA A 368 14.30 -8.69 -25.26
CA ALA A 368 13.54 -7.90 -26.26
C ALA A 368 13.97 -8.20 -27.70
N ALA A 369 15.27 -8.43 -27.91
CA ALA A 369 15.81 -8.85 -29.20
C ALA A 369 15.38 -10.29 -29.55
N GLU A 370 15.30 -11.18 -28.57
CA GLU A 370 14.78 -12.54 -28.69
C GLU A 370 13.28 -12.55 -28.96
N ALA A 371 12.48 -11.72 -28.27
CA ALA A 371 11.04 -11.61 -28.52
C ALA A 371 10.73 -11.22 -29.97
N LEU A 372 11.49 -10.28 -30.54
CA LEU A 372 11.38 -9.94 -31.96
C LEU A 372 11.90 -11.06 -32.88
N THR A 373 13.03 -11.68 -32.55
CA THR A 373 13.64 -12.76 -33.34
C THR A 373 12.73 -14.00 -33.38
N LYS A 374 12.06 -14.30 -32.27
CA LYS A 374 11.06 -15.37 -32.11
C LYS A 374 9.74 -15.02 -32.81
N ALA A 375 9.35 -13.73 -32.83
CA ALA A 375 8.16 -13.25 -33.55
C ALA A 375 8.36 -13.09 -35.07
N ARG A 376 9.60 -12.93 -35.56
CA ARG A 376 9.90 -12.79 -37.00
C ARG A 376 9.36 -13.94 -37.85
N GLY A 377 9.38 -15.17 -37.31
CA GLY A 377 8.83 -16.36 -37.97
C GLY A 377 7.30 -16.39 -38.05
N SER A 378 6.61 -15.53 -37.29
CA SER A 378 5.14 -15.44 -37.24
C SER A 378 4.58 -14.20 -37.95
N LEU A 379 5.46 -13.30 -38.42
CA LEU A 379 5.07 -12.08 -39.13
C LEU A 379 5.08 -12.30 -40.65
N THR A 380 4.08 -11.74 -41.34
CA THR A 380 4.10 -11.68 -42.81
C THR A 380 5.29 -10.85 -43.32
N PRO A 381 5.65 -10.92 -44.62
CA PRO A 381 6.75 -10.11 -45.18
C PRO A 381 6.60 -8.59 -44.96
N SER A 382 5.37 -8.09 -44.76
CA SER A 382 5.04 -6.70 -44.43
C SER A 382 4.52 -6.52 -42.98
N GLY A 383 4.65 -7.56 -42.15
CA GLY A 383 4.10 -7.61 -40.80
C GLY A 383 4.70 -6.57 -39.87
N ARG A 384 3.89 -6.09 -38.91
CA ARG A 384 4.32 -5.13 -37.90
C ARG A 384 4.30 -5.79 -36.53
N TYR A 385 5.44 -5.74 -35.85
CA TYR A 385 5.52 -6.05 -34.43
C TYR A 385 5.24 -4.77 -33.64
N VAL A 386 4.21 -4.78 -32.80
CA VAL A 386 3.83 -3.64 -31.96
C VAL A 386 4.00 -4.04 -30.50
N CYS A 387 4.85 -3.32 -29.77
CA CYS A 387 5.06 -3.53 -28.34
C CYS A 387 4.63 -2.28 -27.56
N PRO A 388 3.87 -2.45 -26.45
CA PRO A 388 3.43 -1.33 -25.61
C PRO A 388 4.47 -0.88 -24.57
N VAL A 389 5.61 -1.57 -24.47
CA VAL A 389 6.72 -1.25 -23.55
C VAL A 389 7.92 -0.80 -24.36
N LEU A 390 8.45 0.40 -24.08
CA LEU A 390 9.59 0.96 -24.81
C LEU A 390 10.90 0.58 -24.09
N GLU A 391 11.57 -0.45 -24.60
CA GLU A 391 12.88 -0.91 -24.11
C GLU A 391 13.99 -0.60 -25.13
N LEU A 392 15.26 -0.53 -24.71
CA LEU A 392 16.41 -0.27 -25.60
C LEU A 392 16.51 -1.28 -26.76
N GLY A 393 16.19 -2.56 -26.50
CA GLY A 393 16.14 -3.59 -27.54
C GLY A 393 15.06 -3.34 -28.61
N LEU A 394 13.88 -2.84 -28.19
CA LEU A 394 12.82 -2.43 -29.12
C LEU A 394 13.23 -1.17 -29.89
N LEU A 395 13.88 -0.21 -29.25
CA LEU A 395 14.37 1.01 -29.90
C LEU A 395 15.40 0.68 -31.01
N GLY A 396 16.37 -0.17 -30.71
CA GLY A 396 17.33 -0.67 -31.70
C GLY A 396 16.67 -1.47 -32.83
N ALA A 397 15.60 -2.21 -32.56
CA ALA A 397 14.81 -2.88 -33.59
C ALA A 397 14.00 -1.90 -34.45
N MET A 398 13.41 -0.85 -33.87
CA MET A 398 12.68 0.18 -34.60
C MET A 398 13.61 0.94 -35.54
N LEU A 399 14.81 1.32 -35.10
CA LEU A 399 15.82 1.98 -35.93
C LEU A 399 16.29 1.09 -37.09
N ARG A 400 16.64 -0.18 -36.81
CA ARG A 400 17.07 -1.13 -37.85
C ARG A 400 15.96 -1.42 -38.87
N THR A 401 14.73 -1.58 -38.41
CA THR A 401 13.60 -1.85 -39.31
C THR A 401 13.08 -0.59 -40.00
N ALA A 402 13.43 0.63 -39.57
CA ALA A 402 13.03 1.86 -40.26
C ALA A 402 13.64 1.94 -41.67
N ILE A 403 14.92 1.55 -41.80
CA ILE A 403 15.74 1.64 -43.02
C ILE A 403 15.63 0.41 -43.94
N ALA A 404 15.18 -0.73 -43.42
CA ALA A 404 14.99 -1.95 -44.22
C ALA A 404 13.58 -2.06 -44.81
N GLY A 405 13.44 -2.50 -46.06
CA GLY A 405 12.15 -2.88 -46.65
C GLY A 405 11.69 -4.24 -46.13
N GLY A 406 10.58 -4.28 -45.39
CA GLY A 406 10.05 -5.53 -44.81
C GLY A 406 9.33 -5.32 -43.49
N GLN A 407 9.41 -6.32 -42.61
CA GLN A 407 8.81 -6.32 -41.27
C GLN A 407 9.26 -5.11 -40.45
N LYS A 408 8.32 -4.46 -39.76
CA LYS A 408 8.58 -3.25 -38.97
C LYS A 408 8.34 -3.49 -37.48
N ALA A 409 9.25 -3.03 -36.63
CA ALA A 409 8.97 -2.88 -35.21
C ALA A 409 8.36 -1.49 -34.94
N ARG A 410 7.39 -1.41 -34.05
CA ARG A 410 6.72 -0.18 -33.62
C ARG A 410 6.47 -0.23 -32.13
N PHE A 411 6.60 0.93 -31.51
CA PHE A 411 6.14 1.16 -30.15
C PHE A 411 4.76 1.81 -30.18
N SER A 412 3.88 1.42 -29.26
CA SER A 412 2.58 2.06 -29.08
C SER A 412 2.18 2.09 -27.61
N ALA A 413 2.28 3.26 -26.97
CA ALA A 413 1.93 3.49 -25.57
C ALA A 413 0.41 3.53 -25.32
N THR A 414 -0.35 2.55 -25.81
CA THR A 414 -1.82 2.57 -25.69
C THR A 414 -2.30 2.57 -24.24
N GLY A 415 -1.56 1.96 -23.31
CA GLY A 415 -1.90 1.94 -21.88
C GLY A 415 -1.85 3.30 -21.17
N MET A 416 -1.26 4.34 -21.79
CA MET A 416 -1.18 5.69 -21.25
C MET A 416 -2.21 6.66 -21.84
N LEU A 417 -3.05 6.20 -22.77
CA LEU A 417 -4.08 7.03 -23.38
C LEU A 417 -5.21 7.32 -22.39
N LYS A 418 -5.80 8.51 -22.47
CA LYS A 418 -6.91 8.89 -21.60
C LYS A 418 -8.14 8.00 -21.85
N PRO A 419 -9.02 7.78 -20.85
CA PRO A 419 -10.22 6.95 -21.00
C PRO A 419 -11.12 7.35 -22.17
N GLU A 420 -11.16 8.63 -22.52
CA GLU A 420 -11.97 9.16 -23.63
C GLU A 420 -11.45 8.69 -25.00
N VAL A 421 -10.16 8.36 -25.09
CA VAL A 421 -9.53 7.79 -26.29
C VAL A 421 -9.61 6.27 -26.27
N LEU A 422 -9.45 5.64 -25.09
CA LEU A 422 -9.48 4.19 -24.94
C LEU A 422 -10.88 3.58 -25.14
N ARG A 423 -11.94 4.27 -24.71
CA ARG A 423 -13.31 3.74 -24.80
C ARG A 423 -13.76 3.47 -26.24
N PRO A 424 -13.59 4.41 -27.21
CA PRO A 424 -13.87 4.11 -28.61
C PRO A 424 -13.01 2.96 -29.17
N MET A 425 -11.73 2.90 -28.82
CA MET A 425 -10.82 1.84 -29.28
C MET A 425 -11.24 0.46 -28.76
N LEU A 426 -11.68 0.37 -27.51
CA LEU A 426 -12.25 -0.87 -26.95
C LEU A 426 -13.52 -1.27 -27.70
N GLY A 427 -14.39 -0.31 -28.04
CA GLY A 427 -15.58 -0.55 -28.87
C GLY A 427 -15.22 -1.22 -30.20
N THR A 428 -14.21 -0.69 -30.90
CA THR A 428 -13.70 -1.32 -32.14
C THR A 428 -13.19 -2.74 -31.93
N LEU A 429 -12.49 -3.01 -30.82
CA LEU A 429 -11.99 -4.36 -30.52
C LEU A 429 -13.13 -5.34 -30.23
N VAL A 430 -14.20 -4.88 -29.57
CA VAL A 430 -15.40 -5.68 -29.32
C VAL A 430 -16.09 -6.03 -30.62
N GLU A 431 -16.34 -5.05 -31.50
CA GLU A 431 -16.93 -5.29 -32.84
C GLU A 431 -16.09 -6.27 -33.65
N MET A 432 -14.76 -6.10 -33.67
CA MET A 432 -13.86 -7.04 -34.36
C MET A 432 -13.90 -8.45 -33.77
N ALA A 433 -14.09 -8.60 -32.46
CA ALA A 433 -14.22 -9.91 -31.83
C ALA A 433 -15.58 -10.56 -32.15
N GLU A 434 -16.66 -9.78 -32.16
CA GLU A 434 -18.02 -10.23 -32.51
C GLU A 434 -18.11 -10.69 -33.97
N ASP A 435 -17.49 -9.95 -34.89
CA ASP A 435 -17.44 -10.29 -36.32
C ASP A 435 -16.41 -11.37 -36.66
N GLY A 436 -15.70 -11.92 -35.67
CA GLY A 436 -14.70 -12.96 -35.84
C GLY A 436 -13.38 -12.50 -36.48
N GLY A 437 -13.19 -11.20 -36.68
CA GLY A 437 -11.95 -10.59 -37.17
C GLY A 437 -10.82 -10.53 -36.13
N LEU A 438 -11.15 -10.70 -34.84
CA LEU A 438 -10.21 -10.80 -33.73
C LEU A 438 -10.50 -12.05 -32.90
N ALA A 439 -9.62 -13.05 -32.99
CA ALA A 439 -9.70 -14.25 -32.15
C ALA A 439 -8.67 -14.16 -31.00
N PRO A 440 -9.11 -13.91 -29.75
CA PRO A 440 -8.19 -13.91 -28.62
C PRO A 440 -7.68 -15.33 -28.36
N VAL A 441 -6.37 -15.46 -28.11
CA VAL A 441 -5.78 -16.74 -27.73
C VAL A 441 -6.09 -16.99 -26.25
N ILE A 442 -7.11 -17.81 -25.99
CA ILE A 442 -7.46 -18.25 -24.64
C ILE A 442 -6.77 -19.58 -24.37
N ASP A 443 -5.98 -19.63 -23.30
CA ASP A 443 -5.29 -20.84 -22.87
C ASP A 443 -6.27 -21.79 -22.18
N ARG A 444 -6.96 -21.29 -21.14
CA ARG A 444 -7.91 -22.04 -20.32
C ARG A 444 -9.00 -21.13 -19.77
N VAL A 445 -10.16 -21.73 -19.52
CA VAL A 445 -11.28 -21.09 -18.84
C VAL A 445 -11.53 -21.87 -17.54
N TYR A 446 -11.57 -21.17 -16.41
CA TYR A 446 -11.87 -21.74 -15.10
C TYR A 446 -13.19 -21.17 -14.57
N PRO A 447 -14.05 -21.97 -13.92
CA PRO A 447 -15.10 -21.46 -13.06
C PRO A 447 -14.51 -20.59 -11.93
N LEU A 448 -15.29 -19.64 -11.41
CA LEU A 448 -14.86 -18.79 -10.30
C LEU A 448 -14.47 -19.60 -9.05
N ASP A 449 -15.14 -20.72 -8.80
CA ASP A 449 -14.84 -21.64 -7.70
C ASP A 449 -13.43 -22.25 -7.81
N ASP A 450 -12.89 -22.35 -9.03
CA ASP A 450 -11.57 -22.90 -9.32
C ASP A 450 -10.48 -21.82 -9.45
N LEU A 451 -10.74 -20.61 -8.95
CA LEU A 451 -9.77 -19.51 -8.94
C LEU A 451 -8.38 -19.90 -8.38
N PRO A 452 -8.27 -20.70 -7.29
CA PRO A 452 -6.96 -21.17 -6.81
C PRO A 452 -6.20 -22.04 -7.82
N GLU A 453 -6.91 -22.80 -8.67
CA GLU A 453 -6.28 -23.60 -9.72
C GLU A 453 -5.90 -22.74 -10.93
N ALA A 454 -6.72 -21.75 -11.27
CA ALA A 454 -6.38 -20.74 -12.27
C ALA A 454 -5.07 -20.02 -11.91
N HIS A 455 -4.92 -19.61 -10.64
CA HIS A 455 -3.68 -18.99 -10.14
C HIS A 455 -2.48 -19.94 -10.23
N ARG A 456 -2.61 -21.19 -9.74
CA ARG A 456 -1.52 -22.18 -9.83
C ARG A 456 -1.08 -22.43 -11.28
N HIS A 457 -2.00 -22.48 -12.23
CA HIS A 457 -1.67 -22.64 -13.65
C HIS A 457 -0.87 -21.45 -14.20
N VAL A 458 -1.24 -20.22 -13.83
CA VAL A 458 -0.51 -19.01 -14.25
C VAL A 458 0.89 -18.94 -13.62
N GLU A 459 1.04 -19.33 -12.35
CA GLU A 459 2.32 -19.36 -11.62
C GLU A 459 3.35 -20.31 -12.22
N THR A 460 2.93 -21.31 -13.00
CA THR A 460 3.87 -22.19 -13.71
C THR A 460 4.72 -21.46 -14.76
N GLY A 461 4.31 -20.27 -15.20
CA GLY A 461 4.98 -19.52 -16.27
C GLY A 461 4.78 -20.08 -17.68
N HIS A 462 4.02 -21.18 -17.86
CA HIS A 462 3.86 -21.89 -19.13
C HIS A 462 2.53 -21.62 -19.85
N LYS A 463 1.82 -20.53 -19.49
CA LYS A 463 0.54 -20.19 -20.14
C LYS A 463 0.72 -19.90 -21.62
N ARG A 464 -0.16 -20.44 -22.46
CA ARG A 464 -0.10 -20.29 -23.93
C ARG A 464 -0.94 -19.12 -24.46
N GLY A 465 -1.67 -18.44 -23.57
CA GLY A 465 -2.64 -17.40 -23.87
C GLY A 465 -3.25 -16.83 -22.59
N ASN A 466 -4.36 -16.09 -22.72
CA ASN A 466 -5.07 -15.56 -21.57
C ASN A 466 -5.81 -16.67 -20.82
N VAL A 467 -5.79 -16.60 -19.49
CA VAL A 467 -6.60 -17.44 -18.61
C VAL A 467 -7.83 -16.64 -18.22
N VAL A 468 -9.01 -17.19 -18.47
CA VAL A 468 -10.28 -16.52 -18.20
C VAL A 468 -10.95 -17.20 -17.02
N VAL A 469 -11.48 -16.40 -16.09
CA VAL A 469 -12.30 -16.89 -15.00
C VAL A 469 -13.73 -16.44 -15.26
N VAL A 470 -14.67 -17.39 -15.27
CA VAL A 470 -16.10 -17.14 -15.53
C VAL A 470 -16.90 -17.37 -14.25
N ALA A 471 -17.87 -16.48 -14.02
CA ALA A 471 -18.76 -16.53 -12.86
C ALA A 471 -19.85 -17.61 -12.99
#